data_AF-A0A1E5VY20-F1
#
_entry.id   AF-A0A1E5VY20-F1
#
_cell.length_a   1.000
_cell.length_b   1.000
_cell.length_c   1.000
_cell.angle_alpha   90.00
_cell.angle_beta   90.00
_cell.angle_gamma   90.00
#
_symmetry.space_group_name_H-M   'P 1'
#
loop_
_entity.id
_entity.type
_entity.pdbx_description
1 polymer ?
#
loop_
_entity_poly.entity_id
_entity_poly.type
_entity_poly.pdbx_seq_one_letter_code
_entity_poly.pdbx_strand_id
1 'polypeptide(L)' 'LTDWWLRSRKLVAKLRRKAFDSLCLLVLRHLWLERNSRVFRGVSLLSGSLVEVIFDQVVLWSRAGLLDRSSLLGE' A
#
# COMPACT_ATOMS: atom_id res chain seq x y z
N LEU A 1 8.35 5.43 -11.16
CA LEU A 1 7.81 5.02 -9.84
C LEU A 1 8.87 5.10 -8.74
N THR A 2 10.05 4.48 -8.96
CA THR A 2 11.19 4.51 -8.01
C THR A 2 11.60 5.93 -7.63
N ASP A 3 11.75 6.85 -8.59
CA ASP A 3 12.13 8.23 -8.30
C ASP A 3 11.11 8.97 -7.44
N TRP A 4 9.82 8.74 -7.70
CA TRP A 4 8.74 9.32 -6.91
C TRP A 4 8.76 8.79 -5.48
N TRP A 5 8.94 7.47 -5.30
CA TRP A 5 9.02 6.87 -3.97
C TRP A 5 10.21 7.43 -3.21
N LEU A 6 11.41 7.44 -3.80
CA LEU A 6 12.61 7.95 -3.14
C LEU A 6 12.49 9.44 -2.76
N ARG A 7 11.87 10.27 -3.61
CA ARG A 7 11.59 11.67 -3.29
C ARG A 7 10.57 11.81 -2.16
N SER A 8 9.46 11.09 -2.23
CA SER A 8 8.41 11.13 -1.19
C SER A 8 8.92 10.65 0.16
N ARG A 9 9.73 9.58 0.16
CA ARG A 9 10.37 9.03 1.36
C ARG A 9 11.28 10.03 2.07
N LYS A 10 11.91 10.96 1.33
CA LYS A 10 12.73 12.04 1.92
C LYS A 10 11.89 13.02 2.74
N LEU A 11 10.62 13.22 2.36
CA LEU A 11 9.67 14.09 3.07
C LEU A 11 9.12 13.44 4.34
N VAL A 12 9.26 12.12 4.49
CA VAL A 12 8.80 11.37 5.66
C VAL A 12 9.89 11.35 6.74
N ALA A 13 9.48 11.66 7.98
CA ALA A 13 10.34 11.58 9.15
C ALA A 13 10.98 10.18 9.27
N LYS A 14 12.27 10.10 9.64
CA LYS A 14 13.04 8.84 9.64
C LYS A 14 12.32 7.69 10.34
N LEU A 15 11.71 7.97 11.50
CA LEU A 15 10.98 6.98 12.30
C LEU A 15 9.78 6.35 11.57
N ARG A 16 9.12 7.11 10.69
CA ARG A 16 7.90 6.69 9.96
C ARG A 16 8.19 6.07 8.60
N ARG A 17 9.44 6.12 8.11
CA ARG A 17 9.80 5.64 6.77
C ARG A 17 9.52 4.16 6.57
N LYS A 18 9.75 3.32 7.59
CA LYS A 18 9.47 1.88 7.51
C LYS A 18 7.98 1.61 7.27
N ALA A 19 7.12 2.27 8.03
CA ALA A 19 5.67 2.13 7.89
C ALA A 19 5.18 2.69 6.54
N PHE A 20 5.71 3.84 6.12
CA PHE A 20 5.47 4.40 4.79
C PHE A 20 5.88 3.45 3.66
N ASP A 21 7.11 2.91 3.70
CA ASP A 21 7.63 1.98 2.71
C ASP A 21 6.76 0.71 2.64
N SER A 22 6.32 0.18 3.80
CA SER A 22 5.42 -0.97 3.89
C SER A 22 4.05 -0.69 3.27
N LEU A 23 3.45 0.48 3.55
CA LEU A 23 2.18 0.89 2.94
C LEU A 23 2.30 1.03 1.42
N CYS A 24 3.36 1.69 0.93
CA CYS A 24 3.61 1.82 -0.50
C CYS A 24 3.73 0.45 -1.18
N LEU A 25 4.45 -0.49 -0.58
CA LEU A 25 4.57 -1.86 -1.09
C LEU A 25 3.21 -2.57 -1.16
N LEU A 26 2.38 -2.44 -0.13
CA LEU A 26 1.03 -3.02 -0.10
C LEU A 26 0.18 -2.46 -1.24
N VAL A 27 0.10 -1.14 -1.37
CA VAL A 27 -0.70 -0.47 -2.41
C VAL A 27 -0.22 -0.87 -3.80
N LEU A 28 1.09 -0.80 -4.04
CA LEU A 28 1.67 -1.16 -5.34
C LEU A 28 1.45 -2.63 -5.68
N ARG A 29 1.51 -3.53 -4.69
CA ARG A 29 1.21 -4.95 -4.88
C ARG A 29 -0.24 -5.16 -5.32
N HIS A 30 -1.21 -4.50 -4.68
CA HIS A 30 -2.62 -4.66 -5.04
C HIS A 30 -2.96 -4.04 -6.41
N LEU A 31 -2.38 -2.89 -6.74
CA LEU A 31 -2.50 -2.32 -8.09
C LEU A 31 -1.92 -3.24 -9.16
N TRP A 32 -0.77 -3.85 -8.89
CA TRP A 32 -0.15 -4.81 -9.79
C TRP A 32 -0.99 -6.07 -9.96
N LEU A 33 -1.54 -6.62 -8.87
CA LEU A 33 -2.43 -7.79 -8.91
C LEU A 33 -3.71 -7.50 -9.70
N GLU A 34 -4.34 -6.35 -9.49
CA GLU A 34 -5.54 -5.95 -10.25
C GLU A 34 -5.22 -5.81 -11.74
N ARG A 35 -4.12 -5.12 -12.09
CA ARG A 35 -3.69 -5.01 -13.48
C ARG A 35 -3.46 -6.39 -14.11
N ASN A 36 -2.81 -7.30 -13.38
CA ASN A 36 -2.56 -8.65 -13.88
C ASN A 36 -3.86 -9.45 -14.04
N SER A 37 -4.79 -9.33 -13.10
CA SER A 37 -6.11 -9.94 -13.24
C SER A 37 -6.82 -9.44 -14.50
N ARG A 38 -6.77 -8.12 -14.74
CA ARG A 38 -7.39 -7.51 -15.91
C ARG A 38 -6.76 -7.98 -17.22
N VAL A 39 -5.43 -8.05 -17.28
CA VAL A 39 -4.70 -8.41 -18.51
C VAL A 39 -4.71 -9.91 -18.79
N PHE A 40 -4.44 -10.73 -17.77
CA PHE A 40 -4.22 -12.17 -17.96
C PHE A 40 -5.45 -13.03 -17.71
N ARG A 41 -6.44 -12.52 -16.96
CA ARG A 41 -7.67 -13.27 -16.62
C ARG A 41 -8.93 -12.64 -17.20
N GLY A 42 -8.84 -11.43 -17.77
CA GLY A 42 -10.00 -10.68 -18.27
C GLY A 42 -10.96 -10.22 -17.15
N VAL A 43 -10.53 -10.29 -15.89
CA VAL A 43 -11.35 -9.92 -14.72
C VAL A 43 -10.85 -8.59 -14.17
N SER A 44 -11.77 -7.63 -14.01
CA SER A 44 -11.47 -6.30 -13.47
C SER A 44 -12.36 -6.01 -12.26
N LEU A 45 -11.78 -5.41 -11.24
CA LEU A 45 -12.51 -4.79 -10.16
C LEU A 45 -12.89 -3.34 -10.52
N LEU A 46 -13.98 -2.88 -9.93
CA LEU A 46 -14.27 -1.45 -9.86
C LEU A 46 -13.22 -0.76 -8.97
N SER A 47 -12.90 0.49 -9.27
CA SER A 47 -11.92 1.26 -8.51
C SER A 47 -12.27 1.35 -7.02
N GLY A 48 -13.55 1.55 -6.70
CA GLY A 48 -14.04 1.56 -5.31
C GLY A 48 -13.77 0.24 -4.58
N SER A 49 -14.09 -0.89 -5.21
CA SER A 49 -13.86 -2.22 -4.63
C SER A 49 -12.37 -2.51 -4.42
N LEU A 50 -11.49 -2.04 -5.31
CA LEU A 50 -10.04 -2.18 -5.10
C LEU A 50 -9.58 -1.37 -3.88
N VAL A 51 -10.12 -0.17 -3.68
CA VAL A 51 -9.79 0.66 -2.52
C VAL A 51 -10.24 -0.02 -1.22
N GLU A 52 -11.44 -0.61 -1.20
CA GLU A 52 -11.92 -1.42 -0.05
C GLU A 52 -10.97 -2.58 0.25
N VAL A 53 -10.57 -3.35 -0.76
CA VAL A 53 -9.60 -4.45 -0.60
C VAL A 53 -8.27 -3.95 -0.02
N ILE A 54 -7.78 -2.80 -0.48
CA ILE A 54 -6.53 -2.21 0.05
C ILE A 54 -6.70 -1.83 1.53
N PHE A 55 -7.84 -1.25 1.92
CA PHE A 55 -8.10 -0.91 3.33
C PHE A 55 -8.15 -2.15 4.21
N ASP A 56 -8.85 -3.21 3.78
CA ASP A 56 -8.89 -4.47 4.51
C ASP A 56 -7.49 -5.07 4.70
N GLN A 57 -6.65 -4.98 3.67
CA GLN A 57 -5.27 -5.46 3.72
C GLN A 57 -4.40 -4.61 4.64
N VAL A 58 -4.60 -3.29 4.68
CA VAL A 58 -3.94 -2.39 5.63
C VAL A 58 -4.28 -2.79 7.08
N VAL A 59 -5.56 -3.06 7.37
CA VAL A 59 -5.99 -3.53 8.70
C VAL A 59 -5.35 -4.88 9.03
N LEU A 60 -5.35 -5.82 8.09
CA LEU A 60 -4.77 -7.14 8.27
C LEU A 60 -3.26 -7.09 8.52
N TRP A 61 -2.52 -6.32 7.72
CA TRP A 61 -1.08 -6.16 7.86
C TRP A 61 -0.71 -5.46 9.16
N SER A 62 -1.56 -4.54 9.63
CA SER A 62 -1.37 -3.90 10.93
C SER A 62 -1.54 -4.91 12.07
N ARG A 63 -2.58 -5.74 12.04
CA ARG A 63 -2.77 -6.83 13.01
C ARG A 63 -1.64 -7.86 12.98
N ALA A 64 -1.05 -8.11 11.80
CA ALA A 64 0.08 -9.01 11.63
C ALA A 64 1.44 -8.38 12.01
N GLY A 65 1.49 -7.10 12.40
CA GLY A 65 2.74 -6.39 12.71
C GLY A 65 3.61 -6.03 11.51
N LEU A 66 3.09 -6.20 10.28
CA LEU A 66 3.79 -5.85 9.02
C LEU A 66 3.64 -4.37 8.68
N LEU A 67 2.60 -3.73 9.21
CA LEU A 67 2.33 -2.31 9.03
C LEU A 67 2.10 -1.64 10.39
N ASP A 68 3.04 -0.81 10.81
CA ASP A 68 2.89 -0.04 12.03
C ASP A 68 1.99 1.18 11.78
N ARG A 69 0.70 1.05 12.13
CA ARG A 69 -0.33 2.06 11.83
C ARG A 69 -0.19 3.31 12.69
N SER A 70 0.25 3.17 13.95
CA SER A 70 0.45 4.29 14.86
C SER A 70 1.61 5.18 14.41
N SER A 71 2.73 4.58 13.94
CA SER A 71 3.82 5.39 13.38
C SER A 71 3.48 6.08 12.06
N LEU A 72 2.49 5.60 11.31
CA LEU A 72 2.01 6.27 10.10
C LEU A 72 1.21 7.53 10.41
N LEU A 73 0.20 7.41 11.28
CA LEU A 73 -0.78 8.47 11.53
C LEU A 73 -0.38 9.41 12.67
N GLY A 74 0.58 9.01 13.52
CA GLY A 74 1.00 9.84 14.64
C GLY A 74 -0.13 10.06 15.63
N GLU A 75 -0.58 8.98 16.25
CA GLU A 75 -1.30 9.04 17.53
C GLU A 75 -0.31 8.89 18.68
#